data_AF-A0A2V5LYB1-F1
#
_entry.id   AF-A0A2V5LYB1-F1
#
_cell.length_a   1.000
_cell.length_b   1.000
_cell.length_c   1.000
_cell.angle_alpha   90.00
_cell.angle_beta   90.00
_cell.angle_gamma   90.00
#
_symmetry.space_group_name_H-M   'P 1'
#
loop_
_entity.id
_entity.type
_entity.pdbx_description
1 polymer ?
#
loop_
_entity_poly.entity_id
_entity_poly.type
_entity_poly.pdbx_seq_one_letter_code
_entity_poly.pdbx_strand_id
1 'polypeptide(L)'
;MTGGELLRSLSQVLGAKIQSRVEFRNETTFTIQPEDLREVAKFCRSELSFDYLIDISSVDNLGEGEPRFEIVYELYSMTLAVHLRLKLAISEEVC
;
A
#
# COMPACT_ATOMS: atom_id res chain seq x y z
N MET A 1 -5.91 -1.58 20.29
CA MET A 1 -6.44 -1.53 18.91
C MET A 1 -6.14 -2.85 18.26
N THR A 2 -7.13 -3.47 17.65
CA THR A 2 -6.92 -4.63 16.76
C THR A 2 -6.37 -4.15 15.41
N GLY A 3 -5.69 -5.03 14.66
CA GLY A 3 -5.14 -4.67 13.34
C GLY A 3 -6.21 -4.14 12.37
N GLY A 4 -7.43 -4.66 12.42
CA GLY A 4 -8.55 -4.20 11.59
C GLY A 4 -9.15 -2.85 12.00
N GLU A 5 -9.01 -2.42 13.26
CA GLU A 5 -9.38 -1.06 13.68
C GLU A 5 -8.34 -0.04 13.22
N LEU A 6 -7.07 -0.43 13.27
CA LEU A 6 -5.93 0.39 12.82
C LEU A 6 -5.97 0.64 11.31
N LEU A 7 -6.29 -0.38 10.50
CA LEU A 7 -6.45 -0.23 9.05
C LEU A 7 -7.61 0.70 8.67
N ARG A 8 -8.65 0.75 9.51
CA ARG A 8 -9.78 1.67 9.31
C ARG A 8 -9.43 3.12 9.64
N SER A 9 -8.67 3.35 10.72
CA SER A 9 -8.19 4.70 11.05
C SER A 9 -7.10 5.19 10.09
N LEU A 10 -6.35 4.28 9.48
CA LEU A 10 -5.34 4.56 8.45
C LEU A 10 -5.89 5.39 7.29
N SER A 11 -7.13 5.09 6.86
CA SER A 11 -7.81 5.87 5.82
C SER A 11 -8.02 7.33 6.21
N GLN A 12 -8.20 7.61 7.50
CA GLN A 12 -8.37 8.97 8.02
C GLN A 12 -7.03 9.69 8.16
N VAL A 13 -5.96 8.97 8.53
CA VAL A 13 -4.64 9.57 8.74
C VAL A 13 -3.93 9.88 7.42
N LEU A 14 -3.95 8.94 6.47
CA LEU A 14 -3.34 9.17 5.16
C LEU A 14 -4.23 10.04 4.25
N GLY A 15 -5.54 10.11 4.54
CA GLY A 15 -6.47 11.06 3.94
C GLY A 15 -6.38 11.08 2.41
N ALA A 16 -6.04 12.25 1.87
CA ALA A 16 -5.97 12.50 0.42
C ALA A 16 -4.88 11.72 -0.32
N LYS A 17 -3.92 11.09 0.38
CA LYS A 17 -2.86 10.28 -0.23
C LYS A 17 -3.34 8.88 -0.65
N ILE A 18 -4.49 8.44 -0.15
CA ILE A 18 -5.13 7.18 -0.58
C ILE A 18 -6.09 7.49 -1.72
N GLN A 19 -5.81 6.96 -2.89
CA GLN A 19 -6.69 7.05 -4.05
C GLN A 19 -7.84 6.05 -3.95
N SER A 20 -7.55 4.83 -3.49
CA SER A 20 -8.58 3.82 -3.28
C SER A 20 -8.19 2.82 -2.20
N ARG A 21 -9.20 2.19 -1.62
CA ARG A 21 -9.06 1.11 -0.64
C ARG A 21 -9.86 -0.08 -1.10
N VAL A 22 -9.23 -1.24 -1.10
CA VAL A 22 -9.89 -2.53 -1.36
C VAL A 22 -9.63 -3.45 -0.18
N GLU A 23 -10.68 -4.08 0.32
CA GLU A 23 -10.57 -5.16 1.30
C GLU A 23 -11.01 -6.46 0.66
N PHE A 24 -10.17 -7.48 0.76
CA PHE A 24 -10.47 -8.81 0.27
C PHE A 24 -9.84 -9.85 1.18
N ARG A 25 -10.64 -10.79 1.69
CA ARG A 25 -10.17 -11.90 2.54
C ARG A 25 -9.27 -11.46 3.71
N ASN A 26 -9.68 -10.42 4.42
CA ASN A 26 -8.98 -9.82 5.58
C ASN A 26 -7.65 -9.12 5.25
N GLU A 27 -7.35 -8.91 3.97
CA GLU A 27 -6.22 -8.12 3.52
C GLU A 27 -6.72 -6.76 3.04
N THR A 28 -6.00 -5.70 3.40
CA THR A 28 -6.29 -4.35 2.94
C THR A 28 -5.24 -3.91 1.94
N THR A 29 -5.71 -3.43 0.79
CA THR A 29 -4.89 -2.81 -0.24
C THR A 29 -5.24 -1.33 -0.31
N PHE A 30 -4.23 -0.46 -0.21
CA PHE A 30 -4.35 0.96 -0.52
C PHE A 30 -3.65 1.25 -1.84
N THR A 31 -4.35 1.92 -2.75
CA THR A 31 -3.72 2.52 -3.92
C THR A 31 -3.29 3.94 -3.56
N ILE A 32 -2.02 4.25 -3.80
CA ILE A 32 -1.40 5.53 -3.51
C ILE A 32 -0.66 6.05 -4.76
N GLN A 33 -0.35 7.34 -4.77
CA GLN A 33 0.51 7.90 -5.80
C GLN A 33 1.98 7.50 -5.57
N PRO A 34 2.78 7.33 -6.65
CA PRO A 34 4.20 7.01 -6.52
C PRO A 34 4.99 8.02 -5.66
N GLU A 35 4.64 9.31 -5.73
CA GLU A 35 5.34 10.37 -4.98
C GLU A 35 5.13 10.25 -3.47
N ASP A 36 4.00 9.67 -3.04
CA ASP A 36 3.63 9.51 -1.63
C ASP A 36 4.24 8.26 -1.00
N LEU A 37 4.78 7.33 -1.79
CA LEU A 37 5.25 6.02 -1.32
C LEU A 37 6.21 6.13 -0.15
N ARG A 38 7.21 7.02 -0.23
CA ARG A 38 8.23 7.16 0.81
C ARG A 38 7.63 7.66 2.13
N GLU A 39 6.72 8.63 2.07
CA GLU A 39 6.07 9.20 3.24
C GLU A 39 5.11 8.17 3.87
N VAL A 40 4.28 7.52 3.05
CA VAL A 40 3.32 6.50 3.47
C VAL A 40 4.04 5.31 4.09
N ALA A 41 5.07 4.76 3.43
CA ALA A 41 5.83 3.63 3.96
C ALA A 41 6.54 3.96 5.27
N LYS A 42 7.11 5.18 5.38
CA LYS A 42 7.72 5.65 6.63
C LYS A 42 6.70 5.75 7.76
N PHE A 43 5.53 6.31 7.49
CA PHE A 43 4.44 6.39 8.46
C PHE A 43 3.96 4.99 8.89
N CYS A 44 3.73 4.09 7.94
CA CYS A 44 3.35 2.70 8.21
C CYS A 44 4.37 1.97 9.10
N ARG A 45 5.67 2.19 8.86
CA ARG A 45 6.71 1.60 9.70
C ARG A 45 6.75 2.22 11.10
N SER A 46 6.75 3.55 11.19
CA SER A 46 6.98 4.27 12.45
C SER A 46 5.78 4.23 13.40
N GLU A 47 4.57 4.47 12.89
CA GLU A 47 3.39 4.67 13.74
C GLU A 47 2.52 3.41 13.83
N LEU A 48 2.59 2.54 12.82
CA LEU A 48 1.66 1.41 12.65
C LEU A 48 2.34 0.05 12.79
N SER A 49 3.64 0.03 13.08
CA SER A 49 4.43 -1.18 13.29
C SER A 49 4.38 -2.15 12.10
N PHE A 50 4.28 -1.65 10.86
CA PHE A 50 4.56 -2.45 9.66
C PHE A 50 6.09 -2.55 9.51
N ASP A 51 6.68 -3.41 10.32
CA ASP A 51 8.11 -3.58 10.53
C ASP A 51 8.74 -4.67 9.64
N TYR A 52 7.91 -5.42 8.93
CA TYR A 52 8.34 -6.47 8.01
C TYR A 52 7.86 -6.21 6.58
N LEU A 53 8.80 -6.02 5.66
CA LEU A 53 8.55 -5.99 4.23
C LEU A 53 8.58 -7.43 3.71
N ILE A 54 7.43 -7.97 3.32
CA ILE A 54 7.30 -9.33 2.81
C ILE A 54 7.86 -9.41 1.39
N ASP A 55 7.37 -8.52 0.51
CA ASP A 55 7.68 -8.57 -0.92
C ASP A 55 7.50 -7.20 -1.59
N ILE A 56 8.19 -7.03 -2.72
CA ILE A 56 7.93 -5.98 -3.70
C ILE A 56 7.83 -6.65 -5.06
N SER A 57 6.65 -6.61 -5.66
CA SER A 57 6.38 -7.21 -6.96
C SER A 57 5.77 -6.20 -7.92
N SER A 58 5.89 -6.51 -9.21
CA SER A 58 5.31 -5.70 -10.28
C SER A 58 4.37 -6.53 -11.15
N VAL A 59 3.27 -5.92 -11.59
CA VAL A 59 2.35 -6.46 -12.59
C VAL A 59 2.46 -5.61 -13.85
N ASP A 60 2.63 -6.25 -15.00
CA ASP A 60 2.64 -5.61 -16.32
C ASP A 60 1.26 -5.76 -16.95
N ASN A 61 0.50 -4.66 -17.02
CA ASN A 61 -0.85 -4.63 -17.58
C ASN A 61 -0.84 -4.21 -19.06
N LEU A 62 -0.04 -4.91 -19.87
CA LEU A 62 0.11 -4.62 -21.30
C LEU A 62 -1.25 -4.63 -22.02
N GLY A 63 -1.62 -3.48 -22.59
CA GLY A 63 -2.86 -3.30 -23.35
C GLY A 63 -4.05 -2.75 -22.56
N GLU A 64 -3.91 -2.52 -21.25
CA GLU A 64 -4.97 -1.92 -20.41
C GLU A 64 -4.94 -0.39 -20.37
N GLY A 65 -3.85 0.23 -20.84
CA GLY A 65 -3.65 1.68 -20.91
C GLY A 65 -2.45 2.17 -20.10
N GLU A 66 -2.32 3.48 -19.96
CA GLU A 66 -1.31 4.12 -19.10
C GLU A 66 -1.92 4.58 -17.78
N PRO A 67 -1.23 4.39 -16.63
CA PRO A 67 0.11 3.82 -16.49
C PRO A 67 0.16 2.29 -16.61
N ARG A 68 1.13 1.74 -17.36
CA ARG A 68 1.23 0.30 -17.70
C ARG A 68 1.56 -0.61 -16.51
N PHE A 69 2.52 -0.21 -15.69
CA PHE A 69 3.03 -1.04 -14.61
C PHE A 69 2.33 -0.74 -13.31
N GLU A 70 2.18 -1.79 -12.51
CA GLU A 70 1.70 -1.67 -11.15
C GLU A 70 2.73 -2.26 -10.21
N ILE A 71 3.12 -1.52 -9.19
CA ILE A 71 4.00 -2.03 -8.13
C ILE A 71 3.17 -2.28 -6.87
N VAL A 72 3.40 -3.45 -6.28
CA VAL A 72 2.74 -3.88 -5.05
C VAL A 72 3.81 -4.09 -3.98
N TYR A 73 3.70 -3.33 -2.91
CA TYR A 73 4.47 -3.52 -1.69
C TYR A 73 3.61 -4.32 -0.71
N GLU A 74 4.07 -5.49 -0.30
CA GLU A 74 3.42 -6.26 0.74
C GLU A 74 4.14 -6.07 2.08
N LEU A 75 3.41 -5.46 3.02
CA LEU A 75 3.88 -5.13 4.36
C LEU A 75 3.14 -5.97 5.39
N TYR A 76 3.84 -6.29 6.47
CA TYR A 76 3.29 -7.03 7.58
C TYR A 76 3.70 -6.40 8.90
N SER A 77 2.75 -6.35 9.83
CA SER A 77 3.03 -6.01 11.21
C SER A 77 3.18 -7.27 12.03
N MET A 78 4.39 -7.53 12.51
CA MET A 78 4.66 -8.66 13.41
C MET A 78 3.92 -8.51 14.75
N THR A 79 3.73 -7.25 15.19
CA THR A 79 3.08 -6.93 16.47
C THR A 79 1.57 -7.10 16.40
N LEU A 80 0.94 -6.63 15.31
CA LEU A 80 -0.53 -6.65 15.15
C LEU A 80 -1.03 -7.85 14.33
N ALA A 81 -0.12 -8.67 13.81
CA ALA A 81 -0.37 -9.84 12.97
C ALA A 81 -1.30 -9.54 11.78
N VAL A 82 -1.03 -8.44 11.07
CA VAL A 82 -1.88 -7.95 9.97
C VAL A 82 -1.09 -7.60 8.72
N HIS A 83 -1.67 -7.90 7.56
CA HIS A 83 -1.13 -7.58 6.24
C HIS A 83 -1.64 -6.23 5.74
N LEU A 84 -0.78 -5.52 5.01
CA LEU A 84 -1.11 -4.31 4.27
C LEU A 84 -0.43 -4.33 2.92
N ARG A 85 -1.19 -4.09 1.84
CA ARG A 85 -0.63 -3.87 0.52
C ARG A 85 -0.70 -2.41 0.14
N LEU A 86 0.41 -1.87 -0.37
CA LEU A 86 0.44 -0.58 -1.05
C LEU A 86 0.61 -0.82 -2.55
N LYS A 87 -0.36 -0.35 -3.33
CA LYS A 87 -0.41 -0.47 -4.78
C LYS A 87 -0.12 0.92 -5.38
N LEU A 88 0.69 0.98 -6.41
CA LEU A 88 0.96 2.22 -7.15
C LEU A 88 1.10 1.91 -8.63
N ALA A 89 0.59 2.81 -9.48
CA ALA A 89 0.68 2.69 -10.93
C ALA A 89 1.83 3.56 -11.44
N ILE A 90 2.69 3.01 -12.30
CA ILE A 90 3.86 3.67 -12.88
C ILE A 90 3.85 3.47 -14.39
N SER A 91 4.19 4.53 -15.13
CA SER A 91 4.36 4.44 -16.59
C SER A 91 5.75 3.92 -16.93
N GLU A 92 5.88 3.24 -18.08
CA GLU A 92 7.15 2.70 -18.56
C GLU A 92 8.25 3.77 -18.69
N GLU A 93 7.87 5.02 -18.93
CA GLU A 93 8.80 6.13 -19.15
C GLU A 93 9.36 6.74 -17.85
N VAL A 94 8.89 6.33 -16.68
CA VAL A 94 9.35 6.87 -15.39
C VAL A 94 10.68 6.21 -15.00
N CYS A 95 11.77 6.97 -15.14
CA CYS A 95 13.12 6.66 -14.61
C CYS A 95 13.43 7.48 -13.36
#